data_AF-A0A3P3VTW9-F1
#
_entry.id   AF-A0A3P3VTW9-F1
#
_cell.length_a   1.000
_cell.length_b   1.000
_cell.length_c   1.000
_cell.angle_alpha   90.00
_cell.angle_beta   90.00
_cell.angle_gamma   90.00
#
_symmetry.space_group_name_H-M   'P 1'
#
loop_
_entity.id
_entity.type
_entity.pdbx_description
1 polymer ?
#
loop_
_entity_poly.entity_id
_entity_poly.type
_entity_poly.pdbx_seq_one_letter_code
_entity_poly.pdbx_strand_id
1 'polypeptide(L)'
;MRTRQPGEPLTLALIPSATVEPVIMVKESEDLARARTLMELNNFSQLPVVRGKGSRPVGVVSWETIGRSILEKPDATLADCIDRDAPTLGLEADLLDAIPIVGDSGYVLVVDSKNNLSGIVTSADLGEVLVRIGGPVVLFERLEESLRRTISNLKSSDRISRADIQRAIPNSPRPHDGPHEDFTLGEVASILMDSSVWAKTDTSYDRSTFKESLDRAVALRNHVMHFRKLERIHERTLEELPRIVELALKVEKASQSSPPLD
;
A
#
# COMPACT_ATOMS: atom_id res chain seq x y z
N MET A 1 -14.36 15.46 -0.04
CA MET A 1 -14.10 14.03 0.20
C MET A 1 -14.36 13.76 1.67
N ARG A 2 -15.35 12.92 1.98
CA ARG A 2 -15.77 12.60 3.37
C ARG A 2 -14.61 11.85 4.06
N THR A 3 -14.34 12.16 5.33
CA THR A 3 -13.27 11.48 6.08
C THR A 3 -13.79 10.11 6.53
N ARG A 4 -13.13 9.02 6.10
CA ARG A 4 -13.49 7.65 6.49
C ARG A 4 -13.46 7.50 8.02
N GLN A 5 -14.47 6.87 8.60
CA GLN A 5 -14.47 6.51 10.02
C GLN A 5 -13.81 5.14 10.26
N PRO A 6 -13.13 4.94 11.39
CA PRO A 6 -12.61 3.63 11.77
C PRO A 6 -13.73 2.58 11.75
N GLY A 7 -13.49 1.46 11.04
CA GLY A 7 -14.47 0.37 10.88
C GLY A 7 -15.33 0.43 9.62
N GLU A 8 -15.30 1.53 8.84
CA GLU A 8 -15.95 1.57 7.52
C GLU A 8 -15.19 0.68 6.52
N PRO A 9 -15.89 -0.04 5.62
CA PRO A 9 -15.24 -0.85 4.60
C PRO A 9 -14.35 0.01 3.69
N LEU A 10 -13.27 -0.59 3.17
CA LEU A 10 -12.53 0.00 2.06
C LEU A 10 -13.33 -0.30 0.79
N THR A 11 -13.58 0.69 -0.05
CA THR A 11 -14.40 0.49 -1.26
C THR A 11 -13.61 0.74 -2.54
N LEU A 12 -14.17 0.32 -3.68
CA LEU A 12 -13.59 0.58 -5.00
C LEU A 12 -13.36 2.07 -5.28
N ALA A 13 -14.09 2.98 -4.63
CA ALA A 13 -13.86 4.43 -4.71
C ALA A 13 -12.45 4.89 -4.27
N LEU A 14 -11.67 4.04 -3.60
CA LEU A 14 -10.26 4.32 -3.25
C LEU A 14 -9.29 4.19 -4.42
N ILE A 15 -9.73 3.54 -5.51
CA ILE A 15 -8.94 3.27 -6.69
C ILE A 15 -9.22 4.37 -7.71
N PRO A 16 -8.21 5.15 -8.15
CA PRO A 16 -8.43 6.23 -9.11
C PRO A 16 -9.11 5.77 -10.41
N SER A 17 -8.76 4.59 -10.94
CA SER A 17 -9.34 4.05 -12.16
C SER A 17 -10.82 3.64 -12.04
N ALA A 18 -11.37 3.57 -10.83
CA ALA A 18 -12.79 3.34 -10.59
C ALA A 18 -13.66 4.56 -10.97
N THR A 19 -13.09 5.76 -11.05
CA THR A 19 -13.78 7.00 -11.44
C THR A 19 -12.90 7.80 -12.40
N VAL A 20 -13.18 7.68 -13.70
CA VAL A 20 -12.44 8.38 -14.76
C VAL A 20 -13.43 9.10 -15.66
N GLU A 21 -13.14 10.36 -16.01
CA GLU A 21 -13.95 11.16 -16.91
C GLU A 21 -13.07 11.74 -18.04
N PRO A 22 -13.29 11.36 -19.32
CA PRO A 22 -14.21 10.32 -19.80
C PRO A 22 -13.59 8.91 -19.72
N VAL A 23 -14.43 7.88 -19.51
CA VAL A 23 -14.02 6.48 -19.71
C VAL A 23 -13.92 6.19 -21.21
N ILE A 24 -12.78 5.67 -21.65
CA ILE A 24 -12.60 5.23 -23.05
C ILE A 24 -13.39 3.94 -23.24
N MET A 25 -14.33 3.96 -24.17
CA MET A 25 -15.31 2.89 -24.42
C MET A 25 -15.70 2.85 -25.90
N VAL A 26 -16.37 1.77 -26.31
CA VAL A 26 -16.98 1.62 -27.63
C VAL A 26 -18.46 1.23 -27.51
N LYS A 27 -19.24 1.47 -28.56
CA LYS A 27 -20.64 1.00 -28.65
C LYS A 27 -20.70 -0.37 -29.30
N GLU A 28 -21.69 -1.18 -28.92
CA GLU A 28 -21.88 -2.51 -29.53
C GLU A 28 -22.14 -2.49 -31.04
N SER A 29 -22.53 -1.33 -31.60
CA SER A 29 -22.75 -1.12 -33.04
C SER A 29 -21.53 -0.58 -33.80
N GLU A 30 -20.42 -0.30 -33.12
CA GLU A 30 -19.20 0.21 -33.76
C GLU A 30 -18.35 -0.94 -34.34
N ASP A 31 -17.43 -0.58 -35.24
CA ASP A 31 -16.56 -1.57 -35.89
C ASP A 31 -15.50 -2.12 -34.95
N LEU A 32 -15.18 -3.41 -35.12
CA LEU A 32 -14.08 -4.07 -34.39
C LEU A 32 -12.72 -3.39 -34.65
N ALA A 33 -12.54 -2.79 -35.83
CA ALA A 33 -11.35 -1.99 -36.13
C ALA A 33 -11.19 -0.80 -35.16
N ARG A 34 -12.30 -0.12 -34.82
CA ARG A 34 -12.29 1.02 -33.89
C ARG A 34 -11.86 0.61 -32.49
N ALA A 35 -12.39 -0.52 -31.98
CA ALA A 35 -12.02 -1.07 -30.68
C ALA A 35 -10.52 -1.39 -30.62
N ARG A 36 -10.00 -2.14 -31.61
CA ARG A 36 -8.57 -2.47 -31.69
C ARG A 36 -7.68 -1.23 -31.74
N THR A 37 -8.04 -0.23 -32.55
CA THR A 37 -7.28 1.03 -32.60
C THR A 37 -7.27 1.75 -31.25
N LEU A 38 -8.39 1.79 -30.54
CA LEU A 38 -8.44 2.39 -29.20
C LEU A 38 -7.60 1.60 -28.19
N MET A 39 -7.64 0.27 -28.25
CA MET A 39 -6.83 -0.59 -27.40
C MET A 39 -5.33 -0.35 -27.63
N GLU A 40 -4.89 -0.33 -28.88
CA GLU A 40 -3.50 -0.06 -29.24
C GLU A 40 -3.03 1.35 -28.83
N LEU A 41 -3.80 2.39 -29.19
CA LEU A 41 -3.42 3.78 -28.90
C LEU A 41 -3.27 4.07 -27.41
N ASN A 42 -4.03 3.37 -26.57
CA ASN A 42 -4.04 3.59 -25.13
C ASN A 42 -3.33 2.46 -24.36
N ASN A 43 -2.74 1.49 -25.05
CA ASN A 43 -2.12 0.31 -24.46
C ASN A 43 -3.06 -0.44 -23.50
N PHE A 44 -4.31 -0.63 -23.91
CA PHE A 44 -5.32 -1.35 -23.14
C PHE A 44 -5.50 -2.78 -23.65
N SER A 45 -5.70 -3.71 -22.71
CA SER A 45 -6.00 -5.10 -23.03
C SER A 45 -7.50 -5.37 -23.18
N GLN A 46 -8.35 -4.41 -22.77
CA GLN A 46 -9.80 -4.48 -22.87
C GLN A 46 -10.44 -3.10 -22.93
N LEU A 47 -11.64 -3.04 -23.50
CA LEU A 47 -12.50 -1.85 -23.54
C LEU A 47 -13.91 -2.19 -23.07
N PRO A 48 -14.51 -1.34 -22.21
CA PRO A 48 -15.94 -1.40 -21.93
C PRO A 48 -16.76 -1.20 -23.20
N VAL A 49 -17.79 -2.02 -23.36
CA VAL A 49 -18.77 -1.90 -24.45
C VAL A 49 -20.09 -1.40 -23.88
N VAL A 50 -20.66 -0.36 -24.48
CA VAL A 50 -21.90 0.27 -24.03
C VAL A 50 -23.02 0.19 -25.07
N ARG A 51 -24.27 0.34 -24.62
CA ARG A 51 -25.43 0.37 -25.50
C ARG A 51 -25.83 1.80 -25.89
N GLY A 52 -26.01 2.01 -27.20
CA GLY A 52 -26.65 3.20 -27.74
C GLY A 52 -25.85 4.50 -27.49
N LYS A 53 -26.54 5.56 -27.05
CA LYS A 53 -25.93 6.88 -26.80
C LYS A 53 -25.50 7.10 -25.34
N GLY A 54 -25.80 6.17 -24.44
CA GLY A 54 -25.45 6.28 -23.02
C GLY A 54 -24.13 5.57 -22.69
N SER A 55 -23.82 5.50 -21.40
CA SER A 55 -22.62 4.83 -20.87
C SER A 55 -22.96 3.57 -20.06
N ARG A 56 -24.17 3.03 -20.18
CA ARG A 56 -24.54 1.78 -19.51
C ARG A 56 -23.76 0.61 -20.15
N PRO A 57 -22.94 -0.12 -19.39
CA PRO A 57 -22.17 -1.23 -19.93
C PRO A 57 -23.08 -2.39 -20.33
N VAL A 58 -22.72 -3.07 -21.41
CA VAL A 58 -23.35 -4.32 -21.86
C VAL A 58 -22.37 -5.50 -21.92
N GLY A 59 -21.10 -5.23 -21.64
CA GLY A 59 -20.02 -6.20 -21.67
C GLY A 59 -18.67 -5.55 -21.90
N VAL A 60 -17.69 -6.37 -22.25
CA VAL A 60 -16.31 -5.97 -22.54
C VAL A 60 -15.84 -6.64 -23.82
N VAL A 61 -14.99 -5.94 -24.57
CA VAL A 61 -14.18 -6.54 -25.64
C VAL A 61 -12.72 -6.52 -25.21
N SER A 62 -12.00 -7.63 -25.38
CA SER A 62 -10.59 -7.77 -25.03
C SER A 62 -9.80 -8.44 -26.16
N TRP A 63 -8.47 -8.40 -26.10
CA TRP A 63 -7.64 -9.12 -27.07
C TRP A 63 -7.94 -10.63 -27.07
N GLU A 64 -8.29 -11.16 -25.89
CA GLU A 64 -8.65 -12.55 -25.71
C GLU A 64 -10.00 -12.89 -26.36
N THR A 65 -11.04 -12.08 -26.16
CA THR A 65 -12.36 -12.32 -26.79
C THR A 65 -12.26 -12.16 -28.31
N ILE A 66 -11.52 -11.17 -28.78
CA ILE A 66 -11.24 -10.98 -30.21
C ILE A 66 -10.53 -12.19 -30.80
N GLY A 67 -9.47 -12.67 -30.14
CA GLY A 67 -8.71 -13.83 -30.61
C GLY A 67 -9.57 -15.09 -30.70
N ARG A 68 -10.39 -15.36 -29.67
CA ARG A 68 -11.32 -16.49 -29.65
C ARG A 68 -12.38 -16.38 -30.75
N SER A 69 -13.04 -15.23 -30.87
CA SER A 69 -14.10 -15.04 -31.87
C SER A 69 -13.58 -15.13 -33.30
N ILE A 70 -12.35 -14.66 -33.60
CA ILE A 70 -11.75 -14.77 -34.94
C ILE A 70 -11.42 -16.23 -35.31
N LEU A 71 -11.01 -17.05 -34.34
CA LEU A 71 -10.74 -18.47 -34.58
C LEU A 71 -12.01 -19.25 -34.91
N GLU A 72 -13.12 -18.92 -34.26
CA GLU A 72 -14.42 -19.54 -34.52
C GLU A 72 -15.10 -18.97 -35.78
N LYS A 73 -14.94 -17.66 -36.00
CA LYS A 73 -15.56 -16.89 -37.08
C LYS A 73 -14.55 -15.87 -37.63
N PRO A 74 -13.86 -16.16 -38.74
CA PRO A 74 -12.83 -15.27 -39.29
C PRO A 74 -13.30 -13.85 -39.65
N ASP A 75 -14.60 -13.67 -39.90
CA ASP A 75 -15.26 -12.39 -40.17
C ASP A 75 -16.03 -11.84 -38.94
N ALA A 76 -15.62 -12.22 -37.73
CA ALA A 76 -16.22 -11.77 -36.48
C ALA A 76 -16.33 -10.24 -36.41
N THR A 77 -17.53 -9.78 -36.06
CA THR A 77 -17.85 -8.37 -35.79
C THR A 77 -17.53 -8.03 -34.34
N LEU A 78 -17.58 -6.73 -33.98
CA LEU A 78 -17.42 -6.35 -32.58
C LEU A 78 -18.45 -7.05 -31.68
N ALA A 79 -19.70 -7.18 -32.14
CA ALA A 79 -20.77 -7.81 -31.39
C ALA A 79 -20.51 -9.30 -31.09
N ASP A 80 -19.80 -9.99 -31.99
CA ASP A 80 -19.39 -11.39 -31.80
C ASP A 80 -18.23 -11.54 -30.78
N CYS A 81 -17.55 -10.44 -30.44
CA CYS A 81 -16.40 -10.41 -29.53
C CYS A 81 -16.75 -9.89 -28.13
N ILE A 82 -18.02 -9.58 -27.84
CA ILE A 82 -18.43 -9.02 -26.54
C ILE A 82 -18.58 -10.15 -25.52
N ASP A 83 -17.78 -10.10 -24.45
CA ASP A 83 -18.06 -10.82 -23.23
C ASP A 83 -19.17 -10.08 -22.45
N ARG A 84 -20.36 -10.67 -22.41
CA ARG A 84 -21.54 -10.09 -21.75
C ARG A 84 -21.62 -10.44 -20.26
N ASP A 85 -20.79 -11.37 -19.80
CA ASP A 85 -20.73 -11.80 -18.39
C ASP A 85 -19.61 -11.09 -17.63
N ALA A 86 -19.00 -10.07 -18.25
CA ALA A 86 -17.95 -9.25 -17.65
C ALA A 86 -18.37 -8.70 -16.27
N PRO A 87 -17.55 -8.93 -15.22
CA PRO A 87 -17.92 -8.56 -13.87
C PRO A 87 -18.08 -7.04 -13.74
N THR A 88 -19.14 -6.63 -13.04
CA THR A 88 -19.50 -5.22 -12.84
C THR A 88 -19.86 -4.98 -11.38
N LEU A 89 -19.23 -3.97 -10.77
CA LEU A 89 -19.44 -3.58 -9.37
C LEU A 89 -19.74 -2.08 -9.24
N GLY A 90 -20.40 -1.70 -8.15
CA GLY A 90 -20.61 -0.29 -7.81
C GLY A 90 -19.41 0.32 -7.08
N LEU A 91 -19.30 1.66 -7.10
CA LEU A 91 -18.25 2.40 -6.38
C LEU A 91 -18.14 2.08 -4.89
N GLU A 92 -19.28 1.76 -4.26
CA GLU A 92 -19.37 1.44 -2.83
C GLU A 92 -19.13 -0.04 -2.52
N ALA A 93 -18.83 -0.88 -3.53
CA ALA A 93 -18.49 -2.28 -3.31
C ALA A 93 -17.22 -2.41 -2.47
N ASP A 94 -17.21 -3.38 -1.56
CA ASP A 94 -16.05 -3.65 -0.70
C ASP A 94 -14.84 -4.07 -1.55
N LEU A 95 -13.69 -3.48 -1.24
CA LEU A 95 -12.43 -3.69 -1.94
C LEU A 95 -11.94 -5.12 -1.78
N LEU A 96 -12.09 -5.72 -0.59
CA LEU A 96 -11.67 -7.09 -0.34
C LEU A 96 -12.52 -8.09 -1.10
N ASP A 97 -13.82 -7.82 -1.26
CA ASP A 97 -14.71 -8.63 -2.09
C ASP A 97 -14.40 -8.48 -3.59
N ALA A 98 -13.92 -7.31 -4.01
CA ALA A 98 -13.53 -7.07 -5.41
C ALA A 98 -12.21 -7.74 -5.81
N ILE A 99 -11.27 -7.94 -4.87
CA ILE A 99 -9.96 -8.57 -5.13
C ILE A 99 -10.08 -9.94 -5.83
N PRO A 100 -10.84 -10.93 -5.32
CA PRO A 100 -10.94 -12.23 -5.98
C PRO A 100 -11.58 -12.12 -7.37
N ILE A 101 -12.57 -11.24 -7.55
CA ILE A 101 -13.24 -11.02 -8.85
C ILE A 101 -12.23 -10.52 -9.90
N VAL A 102 -11.44 -9.52 -9.53
CA VAL A 102 -10.37 -8.99 -10.41
C VAL A 102 -9.25 -10.01 -10.58
N GLY A 103 -8.94 -10.81 -9.57
CA GLY A 103 -7.97 -11.90 -9.66
C GLY A 103 -8.35 -12.95 -10.71
N ASP A 104 -9.63 -13.31 -10.76
CA ASP A 104 -10.16 -14.32 -11.68
C ASP A 104 -10.39 -13.79 -13.09
N SER A 105 -10.93 -12.57 -13.23
CA SER A 105 -11.28 -11.97 -14.53
C SER A 105 -10.20 -11.02 -15.09
N GLY A 106 -9.19 -10.67 -14.31
CA GLY A 106 -8.17 -9.66 -14.64
C GLY A 106 -8.63 -8.20 -14.51
N TYR A 107 -9.94 -7.97 -14.44
CA TYR A 107 -10.55 -6.65 -14.33
C TYR A 107 -11.97 -6.72 -13.75
N VAL A 108 -12.52 -5.54 -13.41
CA VAL A 108 -13.94 -5.33 -13.12
C VAL A 108 -14.39 -3.98 -13.65
N LEU A 109 -15.57 -3.92 -14.25
CA LEU A 109 -16.21 -2.66 -14.61
C LEU A 109 -16.77 -1.99 -13.36
N VAL A 110 -16.58 -0.68 -13.24
CA VAL A 110 -17.13 0.10 -12.14
C VAL A 110 -18.25 0.99 -12.65
N VAL A 111 -19.40 0.96 -11.97
CA VAL A 111 -20.56 1.79 -12.28
C VAL A 111 -20.93 2.75 -11.16
N ASP A 112 -21.52 3.88 -11.54
CA ASP A 112 -22.11 4.85 -10.63
C ASP A 112 -23.46 4.37 -10.07
N SER A 113 -24.06 5.19 -9.19
CA SER A 113 -25.39 4.93 -8.61
C SER A 113 -26.54 4.82 -9.63
N LYS A 114 -26.32 5.24 -10.89
CA LYS A 114 -27.29 5.18 -12.00
C LYS A 114 -26.98 4.03 -12.97
N ASN A 115 -26.04 3.15 -12.65
CA ASN A 115 -25.53 2.07 -13.50
C ASN A 115 -24.86 2.55 -14.80
N ASN A 116 -24.34 3.76 -14.79
CA ASN A 116 -23.48 4.25 -15.86
C ASN A 116 -22.03 3.86 -15.58
N LEU A 117 -21.28 3.55 -16.63
CA LEU A 117 -19.86 3.28 -16.53
C LEU A 117 -19.13 4.47 -15.91
N SER A 118 -18.42 4.20 -14.81
CA SER A 118 -17.60 5.14 -14.04
C SER A 118 -16.11 4.87 -14.25
N GLY A 119 -15.74 3.61 -14.50
CA GLY A 119 -14.35 3.24 -14.70
C GLY A 119 -14.15 1.75 -14.92
N ILE A 120 -12.88 1.34 -14.94
CA ILE A 120 -12.44 -0.05 -14.99
C ILE A 120 -11.28 -0.21 -14.02
N VAL A 121 -11.35 -1.23 -13.18
CA VAL A 121 -10.28 -1.56 -12.22
C VAL A 121 -9.63 -2.85 -12.66
N THR A 122 -8.30 -2.87 -12.68
CA THR A 122 -7.48 -4.02 -13.09
C THR A 122 -6.64 -4.54 -11.93
N SER A 123 -6.02 -5.70 -12.10
CA SER A 123 -5.07 -6.25 -11.11
C SER A 123 -3.89 -5.32 -10.82
N ALA A 124 -3.46 -4.52 -11.82
CA ALA A 124 -2.41 -3.53 -11.64
C ALA A 124 -2.86 -2.41 -10.69
N ASP A 125 -4.06 -1.88 -10.87
CA ASP A 125 -4.64 -0.84 -10.00
C ASP A 125 -4.80 -1.33 -8.56
N LEU A 126 -5.27 -2.57 -8.38
CA LEU A 126 -5.34 -3.20 -7.07
C LEU A 126 -3.96 -3.35 -6.43
N GLY A 127 -2.97 -3.79 -7.21
CA GLY A 127 -1.58 -3.91 -6.75
C GLY A 127 -1.03 -2.58 -6.23
N GLU A 128 -1.24 -1.48 -6.96
CA GLU A 128 -0.82 -0.14 -6.53
C GLU A 128 -1.48 0.29 -5.22
N VAL A 129 -2.79 0.06 -5.09
CA VAL A 129 -3.52 0.41 -3.85
C VAL A 129 -3.08 -0.46 -2.68
N LEU A 130 -2.86 -1.75 -2.88
CA LEU A 130 -2.35 -2.66 -1.85
C LEU A 130 -0.94 -2.27 -1.39
N VAL A 131 -0.04 -1.90 -2.32
CA VAL A 131 1.29 -1.39 -1.97
C VAL A 131 1.20 -0.09 -1.18
N ARG A 132 0.31 0.83 -1.59
CA ARG A 132 0.09 2.11 -0.88
C ARG A 132 -0.40 1.91 0.55
N ILE A 133 -1.25 0.90 0.79
CA ILE A 133 -1.81 0.61 2.12
C ILE A 133 -0.85 -0.23 2.96
N GLY A 134 -0.30 -1.31 2.40
CA GLY A 134 0.50 -2.31 3.12
C GLY A 134 1.99 -1.97 3.21
N GLY A 135 2.55 -1.28 2.22
CA GLY A 135 3.97 -0.90 2.19
C GLY A 135 4.44 -0.16 3.46
N PRO A 136 3.70 0.86 3.94
CA PRO A 136 4.04 1.56 5.17
C PRO A 136 4.07 0.64 6.39
N VAL A 137 3.14 -0.32 6.50
CA VAL A 137 3.07 -1.29 7.61
C VAL A 137 4.34 -2.14 7.65
N VAL A 138 4.75 -2.68 6.51
CA VAL A 138 5.98 -3.49 6.37
C VAL A 138 7.22 -2.66 6.70
N LEU A 139 7.27 -1.39 6.30
CA LEU A 139 8.38 -0.50 6.63
C LEU A 139 8.46 -0.19 8.13
N PHE A 140 7.33 0.00 8.81
CA PHE A 140 7.31 0.18 10.26
C PHE A 140 7.76 -1.07 11.00
N GLU A 141 7.33 -2.26 10.56
CA GLU A 141 7.79 -3.53 11.12
C GLU A 141 9.32 -3.67 10.99
N ARG A 142 9.87 -3.37 9.81
CA ARG A 142 11.32 -3.38 9.58
C ARG A 142 12.06 -2.37 10.45
N LEU A 143 11.51 -1.17 10.60
CA LEU A 143 12.08 -0.15 11.48
C LEU A 143 12.12 -0.67 12.92
N GLU A 144 10.98 -1.12 13.43
CA GLU A 144 10.80 -1.61 14.79
C GLU A 144 11.76 -2.76 15.10
N GLU A 145 11.82 -3.73 14.20
CA GLU A 145 12.69 -4.90 14.33
C GLU A 145 14.18 -4.53 14.32
N SER A 146 14.58 -3.59 13.46
CA SER A 146 15.98 -3.11 13.43
C SER A 146 16.37 -2.41 14.73
N LEU A 147 15.48 -1.59 15.30
CA LEU A 147 15.72 -0.93 16.58
C LEU A 147 15.78 -1.96 17.73
N ARG A 148 14.90 -2.97 17.73
CA ARG A 148 14.92 -4.08 18.71
C ARG A 148 16.22 -4.87 18.66
N ARG A 149 16.68 -5.22 17.44
CA ARG A 149 17.96 -5.92 17.25
C ARG A 149 19.14 -5.10 17.73
N THR A 150 19.12 -3.79 17.49
CA THR A 150 20.15 -2.89 18.03
C THR A 150 20.20 -2.99 19.55
N ILE A 151 19.06 -2.88 20.24
CA ILE A 151 18.98 -3.04 21.71
C ILE A 151 19.46 -4.44 22.13
N SER A 152 19.06 -5.49 21.42
CA SER A 152 19.51 -6.87 21.68
C SER A 152 21.02 -7.01 21.61
N ASN A 153 21.65 -6.50 20.55
CA ASN A 153 23.10 -6.58 20.39
C ASN A 153 23.81 -5.88 21.56
N LEU A 154 23.32 -4.71 21.95
CA LEU A 154 23.88 -3.97 23.09
C LEU A 154 23.69 -4.70 24.41
N LYS A 155 22.57 -5.38 24.63
CA LYS A 155 22.36 -6.21 25.83
C LYS A 155 23.27 -7.43 25.83
N SER A 156 23.34 -8.16 24.71
CA SER A 156 24.13 -9.38 24.59
C SER A 156 25.63 -9.14 24.75
N SER A 157 26.10 -7.95 24.36
CA SER A 157 27.48 -7.50 24.59
C SER A 157 27.69 -6.80 25.94
N ASP A 158 26.73 -6.91 26.87
CA ASP A 158 26.74 -6.29 28.21
C ASP A 158 26.98 -4.76 28.22
N ARG A 159 26.66 -4.08 27.12
CA ARG A 159 26.89 -2.64 26.95
C ARG A 159 25.80 -1.84 27.67
N ILE A 160 24.56 -2.33 27.66
CA ILE A 160 23.43 -1.67 28.32
C ILE A 160 22.81 -2.56 29.39
N SER A 161 22.37 -1.92 30.46
CA SER A 161 21.79 -2.58 31.62
C SER A 161 20.28 -2.34 31.75
N ARG A 162 19.63 -3.06 32.68
CA ARG A 162 18.24 -2.77 33.09
C ARG A 162 18.05 -1.32 33.53
N ALA A 163 19.04 -0.73 34.20
CA ALA A 163 18.97 0.65 34.68
C ALA A 163 18.96 1.66 33.53
N ASP A 164 19.67 1.37 32.43
CA ASP A 164 19.62 2.21 31.22
C ASP A 164 18.20 2.20 30.61
N ILE A 165 17.57 1.02 30.55
CA ILE A 165 16.21 0.87 30.02
C ILE A 165 15.19 1.55 30.92
N GLN A 166 15.25 1.32 32.23
CA GLN A 166 14.39 1.97 33.22
C GLN A 166 14.47 3.49 33.11
N ARG A 167 15.66 4.05 32.89
CA ARG A 167 15.86 5.49 32.77
C ARG A 167 15.27 6.06 31.47
N ALA A 168 15.35 5.31 30.37
CA ALA A 168 14.82 5.74 29.09
C ALA A 168 13.28 5.65 29.03
N ILE A 169 12.68 4.68 29.72
CA ILE A 169 11.23 4.44 29.73
C ILE A 169 10.67 4.28 31.15
N PRO A 170 10.80 5.28 32.05
CA PRO A 170 10.53 5.11 33.48
C PRO A 170 9.08 4.79 33.82
N ASN A 171 8.15 5.20 32.96
CA ASN A 171 6.71 5.03 33.15
C ASN A 171 6.13 3.87 32.32
N SER A 172 6.99 3.00 31.76
CA SER A 172 6.48 1.84 31.02
C SER A 172 5.75 0.89 31.98
N PRO A 173 4.55 0.42 31.64
CA PRO A 173 3.87 -0.60 32.42
C PRO A 173 4.50 -1.99 32.25
N ARG A 174 5.47 -2.14 31.33
CA ARG A 174 6.13 -3.40 31.01
C ARG A 174 7.38 -3.61 31.88
N PRO A 175 7.70 -4.85 32.27
CA PRO A 175 8.92 -5.13 33.01
C PRO A 175 10.18 -4.72 32.23
N HIS A 176 11.08 -3.95 32.85
CA HIS A 176 12.30 -3.47 32.20
C HIS A 176 13.37 -4.55 31.96
N ASP A 177 13.23 -5.67 32.65
CA ASP A 177 13.99 -6.92 32.51
C ASP A 177 13.31 -7.95 31.60
N GLY A 178 12.09 -7.66 31.12
CA GLY A 178 11.35 -8.54 30.22
C GLY A 178 11.91 -8.60 28.80
N PRO A 179 11.34 -9.48 27.95
CA PRO A 179 11.62 -9.51 26.52
C PRO A 179 11.44 -8.11 25.93
N HIS A 180 12.48 -7.62 25.27
CA HIS A 180 12.43 -6.30 24.66
C HIS A 180 11.49 -6.27 23.44
N GLU A 181 11.01 -7.43 22.98
CA GLU A 181 9.91 -7.64 22.01
C GLU A 181 8.57 -7.10 22.52
N ASP A 182 8.37 -7.03 23.84
CA ASP A 182 7.11 -6.57 24.41
C ASP A 182 6.94 -5.04 24.31
N PHE A 183 8.03 -4.28 24.22
CA PHE A 183 8.00 -2.82 24.13
C PHE A 183 7.34 -2.35 22.83
N THR A 184 6.66 -1.21 22.85
CA THR A 184 6.16 -0.56 21.62
C THR A 184 7.29 0.06 20.80
N LEU A 185 7.07 0.31 19.51
CA LEU A 185 7.99 1.09 18.68
C LEU A 185 8.43 2.41 19.34
N GLY A 186 7.51 3.12 20.01
CA GLY A 186 7.84 4.38 20.70
C GLY A 186 8.77 4.17 21.91
N GLU A 187 8.59 3.09 22.66
CA GLU A 187 9.48 2.74 23.79
C GLU A 187 10.84 2.26 23.30
N VAL A 188 10.89 1.41 22.27
CA VAL A 188 12.13 0.95 21.64
C VAL A 188 12.92 2.14 21.09
N ALA A 189 12.26 3.06 20.39
CA ALA A 189 12.87 4.31 19.93
C ALA A 189 13.38 5.15 21.11
N SER A 190 12.60 5.28 22.19
CA SER A 190 13.00 6.03 23.39
C SER A 190 14.22 5.43 24.08
N ILE A 191 14.31 4.11 24.19
CA ILE A 191 15.48 3.39 24.72
C ILE A 191 16.71 3.69 23.88
N LEU A 192 16.63 3.54 22.56
CA LEU A 192 17.79 3.75 21.70
C LEU A 192 18.24 5.22 21.65
N MET A 193 17.29 6.16 21.70
CA MET A 193 17.57 7.60 21.63
C MET A 193 18.03 8.19 22.97
N ASP A 194 18.02 7.41 24.04
CA ASP A 194 18.65 7.78 25.29
C ASP A 194 20.14 8.07 25.08
N SER A 195 20.66 9.14 25.70
CA SER A 195 22.04 9.58 25.45
C SER A 195 23.09 8.57 25.90
N SER A 196 22.87 7.82 26.99
CA SER A 196 23.83 6.81 27.44
C SER A 196 23.80 5.57 26.54
N VAL A 197 22.62 5.20 26.04
CA VAL A 197 22.43 4.04 25.16
C VAL A 197 22.97 4.35 23.77
N TRP A 198 22.65 5.52 23.22
CA TRP A 198 23.11 5.94 21.90
C TRP A 198 24.64 5.99 21.80
N ALA A 199 25.31 6.50 22.85
CA ALA A 199 26.77 6.55 22.91
C ALA A 199 27.41 5.15 22.81
N LYS A 200 26.66 4.10 23.13
CA LYS A 200 27.07 2.70 23.05
C LYS A 200 26.64 2.03 21.75
N THR A 201 26.21 2.75 20.71
CA THR A 201 25.89 2.14 19.40
C THR A 201 27.09 2.11 18.45
N ASP A 202 28.18 2.79 18.80
CA ASP A 202 29.38 3.04 17.97
C ASP A 202 29.10 3.66 16.61
N THR A 203 27.93 4.28 16.44
CA THR A 203 27.59 4.96 15.21
C THR A 203 28.16 6.37 15.16
N SER A 204 28.52 6.83 13.97
CA SER A 204 28.94 8.21 13.69
C SER A 204 27.77 9.14 13.34
N TYR A 205 26.54 8.64 13.34
CA TYR A 205 25.34 9.43 13.02
C TYR A 205 24.94 10.34 14.19
N ASP A 206 24.38 11.50 13.84
CA ASP A 206 23.87 12.47 14.82
C ASP A 206 22.58 11.97 15.50
N ARG A 207 22.60 11.93 16.83
CA ARG A 207 21.47 11.44 17.65
C ARG A 207 20.23 12.32 17.51
N SER A 208 20.38 13.64 17.56
CA SER A 208 19.26 14.58 17.52
C SER A 208 18.48 14.46 16.22
N THR A 209 19.19 14.48 15.09
CA THR A 209 18.60 14.41 13.76
C THR A 209 17.88 13.08 13.53
N PHE A 210 18.48 11.97 14.00
CA PHE A 210 17.85 10.67 13.90
C PHE A 210 16.63 10.54 14.83
N LYS A 211 16.72 11.06 16.07
CA LYS A 211 15.60 11.12 17.00
C LYS A 211 14.40 11.85 16.42
N GLU A 212 14.60 13.04 15.86
CA GLU A 212 13.52 13.81 15.24
C GLU A 212 12.83 13.02 14.12
N SER A 213 13.60 12.26 13.34
CA SER A 213 13.07 11.41 12.27
C SER A 213 12.29 10.22 12.82
N LEU A 214 12.78 9.57 13.87
CA LEU A 214 12.06 8.49 14.57
C LEU A 214 10.77 8.98 15.22
N ASP A 215 10.77 10.14 15.88
CA ASP A 215 9.58 10.72 16.50
C ASP A 215 8.47 10.94 15.44
N ARG A 216 8.84 11.47 14.26
CA ARG A 216 7.91 11.60 13.13
C ARG A 216 7.40 10.24 12.64
N ALA A 217 8.27 9.25 12.52
CA ALA A 217 7.89 7.90 12.09
C ALA A 217 6.93 7.23 13.10
N VAL A 218 7.17 7.38 14.40
CA VAL A 218 6.29 6.87 15.48
C VAL A 218 4.91 7.54 15.40
N ALA A 219 4.86 8.86 15.23
CA ALA A 219 3.60 9.59 15.06
C ALA A 219 2.84 9.11 13.81
N LEU A 220 3.54 9.00 12.67
CA LEU A 220 2.96 8.51 11.42
C LEU A 220 2.41 7.08 11.56
N ARG A 221 3.15 6.17 12.21
CA ARG A 221 2.71 4.78 12.46
C ARG A 221 1.35 4.75 13.15
N ASN A 222 1.12 5.60 14.15
CA ASN A 222 -0.17 5.69 14.84
C ASN A 222 -1.29 6.17 13.91
N HIS A 223 -1.01 7.11 13.00
CA HIS A 223 -1.98 7.55 12.00
C HIS A 223 -2.34 6.42 11.01
N VAL A 224 -1.33 5.72 10.49
CA VAL A 224 -1.51 4.61 9.54
C VAL A 224 -2.28 3.45 10.19
N MET A 225 -1.90 3.03 11.40
CA MET A 225 -2.51 1.90 12.10
C MET A 225 -3.97 2.16 12.53
N HIS A 226 -4.33 3.42 12.71
CA HIS A 226 -5.71 3.83 12.98
C HIS A 226 -6.45 4.32 11.73
N PHE A 227 -5.88 4.12 10.53
CA PHE A 227 -6.41 4.55 9.24
C PHE A 227 -6.90 6.00 9.22
N ARG A 228 -6.18 6.89 9.92
CA ARG A 228 -6.52 8.31 10.00
C ARG A 228 -6.16 8.99 8.69
N LYS A 229 -6.87 10.09 8.39
CA LYS A 229 -6.51 10.95 7.26
C LYS A 229 -5.06 11.44 7.45
N LEU A 230 -4.26 11.26 6.40
CA LEU A 230 -2.91 11.80 6.36
C LEU A 230 -2.98 13.29 6.01
N GLU A 231 -2.10 14.04 6.64
CA GLU A 231 -1.87 15.46 6.35
C GLU A 231 -0.55 15.57 5.60
N ARG A 232 -0.25 16.75 5.03
CA ARG A 232 0.97 16.95 4.25
C ARG A 232 2.26 16.57 4.99
N ILE A 233 2.30 16.78 6.31
CA ILE A 233 3.45 16.37 7.14
C ILE A 233 3.59 14.84 7.22
N HIS A 234 2.48 14.13 7.24
CA HIS A 234 2.43 12.67 7.26
C HIS A 234 2.88 12.09 5.91
N GLU A 235 2.43 12.68 4.80
CA GLU A 235 2.83 12.29 3.43
C GLU A 235 4.33 12.44 3.23
N ARG A 236 4.90 13.58 3.63
CA ARG A 236 6.35 13.79 3.57
C ARG A 236 7.12 12.77 4.40
N THR A 237 6.65 12.48 5.62
CA THR A 237 7.28 11.48 6.48
C THR A 237 7.18 10.09 5.87
N LEU A 238 6.08 9.78 5.19
CA LEU A 238 5.88 8.51 4.48
C LEU A 238 6.89 8.32 3.35
N GLU A 239 7.17 9.37 2.58
CA GLU A 239 8.20 9.38 1.54
C GLU A 239 9.63 9.26 2.11
N GLU A 240 9.86 9.76 3.33
CA GLU A 240 11.13 9.67 4.04
C GLU A 240 11.33 8.30 4.73
N LEU A 241 10.26 7.57 5.04
CA LEU A 241 10.28 6.34 5.84
C LEU A 241 11.28 5.29 5.33
N PRO A 242 11.40 5.00 4.02
CA PRO A 242 12.42 4.05 3.54
C PRO A 242 13.85 4.45 3.91
N ARG A 243 14.17 5.75 3.88
CA ARG A 243 15.50 6.28 4.27
C ARG A 243 15.72 6.20 5.78
N ILE A 244 14.67 6.40 6.58
CA ILE A 244 14.72 6.24 8.04
C ILE A 244 15.02 4.78 8.40
N VAL A 245 14.34 3.83 7.73
CA VAL A 245 14.59 2.39 7.90
C VAL A 245 16.03 2.04 7.50
N GLU A 246 16.52 2.54 6.37
CA GLU A 246 17.89 2.30 5.93
C GLU A 246 18.93 2.81 6.93
N LEU A 247 18.69 3.98 7.53
CA LEU A 247 19.55 4.54 8.58
C LEU A 247 19.52 3.68 9.85
N ALA A 248 18.36 3.21 10.28
CA ALA A 248 18.22 2.29 11.41
C ALA A 248 19.04 1.00 11.20
N LEU A 249 18.96 0.41 9.99
CA LEU A 249 19.74 -0.78 9.64
C LEU A 249 21.26 -0.51 9.65
N LYS A 250 21.71 0.71 9.34
CA LYS A 250 23.13 1.09 9.43
C LYS A 250 23.57 1.24 10.88
N VAL A 251 22.73 1.79 11.76
CA VAL A 251 22.97 1.85 13.21
C VAL A 251 23.03 0.45 13.82
N GLU A 252 22.12 -0.43 13.42
CA GLU A 252 22.10 -1.84 13.84
C GLU A 252 23.43 -2.53 13.51
N LYS A 253 23.92 -2.39 12.27
CA LYS A 253 25.21 -2.96 11.86
C LYS A 253 26.39 -2.42 12.67
N ALA A 254 26.41 -1.11 12.97
CA ALA A 254 27.44 -0.51 13.81
C ALA A 254 27.45 -1.15 15.21
N SER A 255 26.28 -1.39 15.81
CA SER A 255 26.16 -2.01 17.13
C SER A 255 26.69 -3.45 17.22
N GLN A 256 26.77 -4.17 16.09
CA GLN A 256 27.28 -5.55 16.00
C GLN A 256 28.81 -5.63 15.88
N SER A 257 29.46 -4.55 15.43
CA SER A 257 30.83 -4.62 14.89
C SER A 257 31.92 -4.42 15.95
N SER A 258 31.54 -4.23 17.22
CA SER A 258 32.48 -4.01 18.31
C SER A 258 32.77 -5.30 19.07
N PRO A 259 34.05 -5.72 19.20
CA PRO A 259 34.42 -6.85 20.05
C PRO A 259 34.09 -6.54 21.52
N PRO A 260 33.89 -7.56 22.37
CA PRO A 260 33.78 -7.35 23.81
C PRO A 260 35.02 -6.59 24.29
N LEU A 261 34.82 -5.56 25.11
CA LEU A 261 35.91 -4.87 25.79
C LEU A 261 36.57 -5.87 26.74
N ASP A 262 37.82 -6.24 26.44
CA ASP A 262 38.71 -6.99 27.34
C ASP A 262 39.06 -6.20 28.61
#